data_AF-A0A2V2VT69-F1
#
_entry.id   AF-A0A2V2VT69-F1
#
_cell.length_a   1.000
_cell.length_b   1.000
_cell.length_c   1.000
_cell.angle_alpha   90.00
_cell.angle_beta   90.00
_cell.angle_gamma   90.00
#
_symmetry.space_group_name_H-M   'P 1'
#
loop_
_entity.id
_entity.type
_entity.pdbx_description
1 polymer ?
#
loop_
_entity_poly.entity_id
_entity_poly.type
_entity_poly.pdbx_seq_one_letter_code
_entity_poly.pdbx_strand_id
1 'polypeptide(L)'
;MMNREKVGRRLDLVNSSAGSIISLAAWCALQASSADVIFAAIDERMRNASTSKETRCALLNVIHELLLTCAANGVPEAGKRSVLMAVSKTLPGMVQAVRGLAGADAEAFEQNLSKVVSWWSMLNIFPRAWIAQLGVKKEAEQPRDTTGGASMPVQLSYIANLMSRYNEMKEECLRVSHASPERAASLREEAIQQLTKIREVVHCKLDGGVSLVAWLDAERNALEGNLPSMTSSVVGQKEEDDVLGSFF
;
A
#
# COMPACT_ATOMS: atom_id res chain seq x y z
N MET A 1 -25.05 -9.97 4.33
CA MET A 1 -24.27 -10.98 3.58
C MET A 1 -24.20 -10.53 2.13
N MET A 2 -23.02 -10.42 1.52
CA MET A 2 -22.87 -9.88 0.17
C MET A 2 -23.25 -10.91 -0.91
N ASN A 3 -24.08 -10.50 -1.88
CA ASN A 3 -24.47 -11.34 -3.03
C ASN A 3 -23.39 -11.29 -4.14
N ARG A 4 -23.00 -12.45 -4.66
CA ARG A 4 -22.06 -12.64 -5.78
C ARG A 4 -22.45 -11.82 -7.02
N GLU A 5 -23.74 -11.70 -7.33
CA GLU A 5 -24.21 -10.91 -8.48
C GLU A 5 -23.92 -9.41 -8.33
N LYS A 6 -23.97 -8.90 -7.09
CA LYS A 6 -23.64 -7.50 -6.79
C LYS A 6 -22.14 -7.25 -7.01
N VAL A 7 -21.31 -8.22 -6.61
CA VAL A 7 -19.87 -8.18 -6.86
C VAL A 7 -19.59 -8.22 -8.36
N GLY A 8 -20.20 -9.15 -9.10
CA GLY A 8 -20.04 -9.27 -10.55
C GLY A 8 -20.34 -7.96 -11.28
N ARG A 9 -21.51 -7.37 -11.03
CA ARG A 9 -21.89 -6.06 -11.60
C ARG A 9 -20.91 -4.94 -11.27
N ARG A 10 -20.33 -4.96 -10.07
CA ARG A 10 -19.35 -3.95 -9.65
C ARG A 10 -18.00 -4.16 -10.35
N LEU A 11 -17.58 -5.42 -10.52
CA LEU A 11 -16.38 -5.78 -11.27
C LEU A 11 -16.52 -5.46 -12.77
N ASP A 12 -17.73 -5.45 -13.34
CA ASP A 12 -17.96 -5.07 -14.75
C ASP A 12 -17.63 -3.59 -15.04
N LEU A 13 -17.57 -2.76 -14.01
CA LEU A 13 -17.22 -1.33 -14.13
C LEU A 13 -15.71 -1.08 -14.15
N VAL A 14 -14.89 -2.12 -13.96
CA VAL A 14 -13.43 -1.96 -13.90
C VAL A 14 -12.85 -1.73 -15.28
N ASN A 15 -12.01 -0.70 -15.41
CA ASN A 15 -11.18 -0.48 -16.58
C ASN A 15 -9.75 -0.11 -16.14
N SER A 16 -8.88 0.19 -17.10
CA SER A 16 -7.47 0.50 -16.83
C SER A 16 -7.22 1.87 -16.17
N SER A 17 -8.25 2.70 -15.96
CA SER A 17 -8.09 4.00 -15.32
C SER A 17 -7.89 3.89 -13.80
N ALA A 18 -7.03 4.73 -13.24
CA ALA A 18 -6.79 4.80 -11.80
C ALA A 18 -8.08 5.05 -11.01
N GLY A 19 -8.96 5.94 -11.49
CA GLY A 19 -10.22 6.26 -10.82
C GLY A 19 -11.16 5.05 -10.70
N SER A 20 -11.26 4.23 -11.75
CA SER A 20 -12.08 3.01 -11.72
C SER A 20 -11.50 1.98 -10.74
N ILE A 21 -10.18 1.77 -10.77
CA ILE A 21 -9.47 0.84 -9.88
C ILE A 21 -9.64 1.24 -8.41
N ILE A 22 -9.36 2.52 -8.08
CA ILE A 22 -9.48 3.05 -6.72
C ILE A 22 -10.92 3.00 -6.23
N SER A 23 -11.89 3.40 -7.07
CA SER A 23 -13.32 3.36 -6.69
C SER A 23 -13.81 1.93 -6.39
N LEU A 24 -13.32 0.95 -7.14
CA LEU A 24 -13.64 -0.46 -6.91
C LEU A 24 -12.96 -0.99 -5.64
N ALA A 25 -11.67 -0.70 -5.46
CA ALA A 25 -10.90 -1.10 -4.29
C ALA A 25 -11.48 -0.53 -2.98
N ALA A 26 -11.82 0.76 -2.96
CA ALA A 26 -12.47 1.41 -1.83
C ALA A 26 -13.83 0.77 -1.51
N TRP A 27 -14.61 0.43 -2.54
CA TRP A 27 -15.87 -0.30 -2.33
C TRP A 27 -15.64 -1.70 -1.76
N CYS A 28 -14.64 -2.44 -2.25
CA CYS A 28 -14.27 -3.74 -1.70
C CYS A 28 -13.81 -3.64 -0.23
N ALA A 29 -13.10 -2.57 0.13
CA ALA A 29 -12.64 -2.32 1.50
C ALA A 29 -13.82 -2.13 2.48
N LEU A 30 -14.87 -1.41 2.07
CA LEU A 30 -16.13 -1.29 2.83
C LEU A 30 -16.84 -2.64 3.03
N GLN A 31 -16.52 -3.63 2.20
CA GLN A 31 -17.12 -4.96 2.22
C GLN A 31 -16.11 -6.05 2.60
N ALA A 32 -15.03 -5.69 3.30
CA ALA A 32 -13.92 -6.60 3.64
C ALA A 32 -14.35 -7.85 4.42
N SER A 33 -15.46 -7.79 5.16
CA SER A 33 -16.05 -8.97 5.83
C SER A 33 -16.53 -10.06 4.86
N SER A 34 -16.75 -9.71 3.59
CA SER A 34 -17.14 -10.62 2.51
C SER A 34 -15.99 -10.89 1.53
N ALA A 35 -14.74 -10.78 1.99
CA ALA A 35 -13.54 -10.94 1.16
C ALA A 35 -13.57 -12.22 0.31
N ASP A 36 -13.94 -13.38 0.88
CA ASP A 36 -13.98 -14.65 0.14
C ASP A 36 -14.88 -14.59 -1.10
N VAL A 37 -16.04 -13.92 -1.01
CA VAL A 37 -16.96 -13.75 -2.16
C VAL A 37 -16.37 -12.83 -3.21
N ILE A 38 -15.69 -11.76 -2.79
CA ILE A 38 -15.03 -10.81 -3.68
C ILE A 38 -13.90 -11.50 -4.45
N PHE A 39 -13.00 -12.18 -3.72
CA PHE A 39 -11.85 -12.84 -4.33
C PHE A 39 -12.24 -14.05 -5.18
N ALA A 40 -13.31 -14.77 -4.84
CA ALA A 40 -13.86 -15.82 -5.72
C ALA A 40 -14.37 -15.24 -7.05
N ALA A 41 -15.06 -14.09 -7.04
CA ALA A 41 -15.52 -13.45 -8.28
C ALA A 41 -14.37 -12.87 -9.11
N ILE A 42 -13.33 -12.32 -8.47
CA ILE A 42 -12.12 -11.87 -9.16
C ILE A 42 -11.39 -13.06 -9.78
N ASP A 43 -11.21 -14.16 -9.04
CA ASP A 43 -10.55 -15.38 -9.51
C ASP A 43 -11.27 -15.97 -10.72
N GLU A 44 -12.60 -16.11 -10.67
CA GLU A 44 -13.42 -16.55 -11.80
C GLU A 44 -13.18 -15.69 -13.04
N ARG A 45 -13.15 -14.36 -12.88
CA ARG A 45 -12.95 -13.43 -14.00
C ARG A 45 -11.53 -13.47 -14.55
N MET A 46 -10.53 -13.59 -13.70
CA MET A 46 -9.13 -13.70 -14.09
C MET A 46 -8.86 -14.95 -14.91
N ARG A 47 -9.49 -16.08 -14.53
CA ARG A 47 -9.39 -17.38 -15.21
C ARG A 47 -10.16 -17.45 -16.53
N ASN A 48 -11.19 -16.64 -16.71
CA ASN A 48 -12.02 -16.70 -17.90
C ASN A 48 -11.21 -16.29 -19.14
N ALA A 49 -11.21 -17.15 -20.16
CA ALA A 49 -10.48 -16.95 -21.42
C ALA A 49 -10.95 -15.71 -22.20
N SER A 50 -12.23 -15.31 -22.06
CA SER A 50 -12.77 -14.12 -22.74
C SER A 50 -12.39 -12.80 -22.08
N THR A 51 -11.83 -12.81 -20.86
CA THR A 51 -11.37 -11.60 -20.18
C THR A 51 -10.16 -11.04 -20.91
N SER A 52 -10.14 -9.73 -21.18
CA SER A 52 -8.98 -9.10 -21.84
C SER A 52 -7.78 -8.96 -20.88
N LYS A 53 -6.57 -8.83 -21.44
CA LYS A 53 -5.37 -8.53 -20.65
C LYS A 53 -5.49 -7.26 -19.82
N GLU A 54 -6.13 -6.21 -20.35
CA GLU A 54 -6.31 -4.94 -19.64
C GLU A 54 -7.18 -5.14 -18.39
N THR A 55 -8.27 -5.91 -18.51
CA THR A 55 -9.12 -6.24 -17.37
C THR A 55 -8.38 -7.11 -16.35
N ARG A 56 -7.57 -8.09 -16.78
CA ARG A 56 -6.76 -8.89 -15.84
C ARG A 56 -5.76 -8.03 -15.07
N CYS A 57 -5.07 -7.11 -15.75
CA CYS A 57 -4.17 -6.16 -15.10
C CYS A 57 -4.91 -5.20 -14.17
N ALA A 58 -6.07 -4.68 -14.59
CA ALA A 58 -6.89 -3.80 -13.76
C ALA A 58 -7.37 -4.51 -12.49
N LEU A 59 -7.81 -5.77 -12.59
CA LEU A 59 -8.22 -6.58 -11.43
C LEU A 59 -7.04 -6.84 -10.48
N LEU A 60 -5.84 -7.12 -11.00
CA LEU A 60 -4.64 -7.23 -10.15
C LEU A 60 -4.34 -5.91 -9.42
N ASN A 61 -4.50 -4.77 -10.11
CA ASN A 61 -4.32 -3.46 -9.51
C ASN A 61 -5.41 -3.13 -8.48
N VAL A 62 -6.64 -3.63 -8.65
CA VAL A 62 -7.70 -3.54 -7.63
C VAL A 62 -7.31 -4.32 -6.37
N ILE A 63 -6.72 -5.52 -6.50
CA ILE A 63 -6.21 -6.28 -5.35
C ILE A 63 -5.10 -5.49 -4.64
N HIS A 64 -4.16 -4.94 -5.41
CA HIS A 64 -3.09 -4.10 -4.87
C HIS A 64 -3.65 -2.89 -4.10
N GLU A 65 -4.55 -2.13 -4.72
CA GLU A 65 -5.13 -0.92 -4.12
C GLU A 65 -6.01 -1.27 -2.91
N LEU A 66 -6.73 -2.39 -2.92
CA LEU A 66 -7.51 -2.85 -1.78
C LEU A 66 -6.62 -3.15 -0.57
N LEU A 67 -5.46 -3.78 -0.79
CA LEU A 67 -4.49 -4.05 0.28
C LEU A 67 -3.94 -2.75 0.87
N LEU A 68 -3.59 -1.78 0.03
CA LEU A 68 -3.14 -0.46 0.48
C LEU A 68 -4.25 0.30 1.22
N THR A 69 -5.47 0.26 0.71
CA THR A 69 -6.65 0.86 1.34
C THR A 69 -6.95 0.22 2.70
N CYS A 70 -6.76 -1.10 2.85
CA CYS A 70 -6.90 -1.75 4.15
C CYS A 70 -5.79 -1.34 5.13
N ALA A 71 -4.60 -1.03 4.64
CA ALA A 71 -3.50 -0.52 5.46
C ALA A 71 -3.71 0.95 5.88
N ALA A 72 -4.28 1.78 5.00
CA ALA A 72 -4.68 3.14 5.29
C ALA A 72 -5.98 3.14 6.12
N ASN A 73 -5.86 3.34 7.44
CA ASN A 73 -6.92 3.43 8.45
C ASN A 73 -8.36 3.67 7.91
N GLY A 74 -9.33 2.82 8.31
CA GLY A 74 -10.74 2.95 7.91
C GLY A 74 -11.47 1.61 7.76
N VAL A 75 -10.73 0.50 7.68
CA VAL A 75 -11.27 -0.87 7.68
C VAL A 75 -11.08 -1.50 9.07
N PRO A 76 -12.07 -2.18 9.65
CA PRO A 76 -11.89 -2.93 10.90
C PRO A 76 -10.82 -4.01 10.78
N GLU A 77 -10.04 -4.27 11.84
CA GLU A 77 -8.95 -5.26 11.84
C GLU A 77 -9.40 -6.66 11.39
N ALA A 78 -10.60 -7.09 11.81
CA ALA A 78 -11.19 -8.35 11.35
C ALA A 78 -11.36 -8.37 9.82
N GLY A 79 -11.79 -7.26 9.22
CA GLY A 79 -11.91 -7.12 7.77
C GLY A 79 -10.54 -7.13 7.08
N LYS A 80 -9.55 -6.41 7.62
CA LYS A 80 -8.17 -6.43 7.09
C LYS A 80 -7.61 -7.85 7.07
N ARG A 81 -7.78 -8.59 8.18
CA ARG A 81 -7.36 -9.99 8.29
C ARG A 81 -8.07 -10.88 7.27
N SER A 82 -9.38 -10.73 7.10
CA SER A 82 -10.14 -11.48 6.09
C SER A 82 -9.63 -11.24 4.67
N VAL A 83 -9.34 -9.98 4.31
CA VAL A 83 -8.76 -9.64 3.00
C VAL A 83 -7.39 -10.29 2.81
N LEU A 84 -6.48 -10.15 3.79
CA LEU A 84 -5.15 -10.75 3.72
C LEU A 84 -5.20 -12.27 3.58
N MET A 85 -6.08 -12.93 4.34
CA MET A 85 -6.27 -14.38 4.25
C MET A 85 -6.82 -14.80 2.89
N ALA A 86 -7.83 -14.08 2.38
CA ALA A 86 -8.42 -14.36 1.07
C ALA A 86 -7.39 -14.19 -0.07
N VAL A 87 -6.60 -13.10 -0.06
CA VAL A 87 -5.51 -12.89 -1.04
C VAL A 87 -4.47 -14.01 -0.94
N SER A 88 -4.01 -14.32 0.28
CA SER A 88 -2.97 -15.32 0.53
C SER A 88 -3.37 -16.70 -0.01
N LYS A 89 -4.66 -17.04 0.07
CA LYS A 89 -5.23 -18.30 -0.38
C LYS A 89 -5.47 -18.33 -1.90
N THR A 90 -5.96 -17.25 -2.49
CA THR A 90 -6.48 -17.25 -3.86
C THR A 90 -5.46 -16.82 -4.91
N LEU A 91 -4.62 -15.83 -4.60
CA LEU A 91 -3.77 -15.19 -5.60
C LEU A 91 -2.74 -16.14 -6.24
N PRO A 92 -2.03 -17.03 -5.51
CA PRO A 92 -1.07 -17.93 -6.15
C PRO A 92 -1.71 -18.82 -7.22
N GLY A 93 -2.87 -19.41 -6.91
CA GLY A 93 -3.62 -20.23 -7.86
C GLY A 93 -4.19 -19.43 -9.02
N MET A 94 -4.57 -18.17 -8.79
CA MET A 94 -5.05 -17.25 -9.83
C MET A 94 -3.94 -16.91 -10.82
N VAL A 95 -2.75 -16.57 -10.32
CA VAL A 95 -1.56 -16.26 -11.14
C VAL A 95 -1.17 -17.46 -12.00
N GLN A 96 -1.12 -18.67 -11.42
CA GLN A 96 -0.84 -19.89 -12.17
C GLN A 96 -1.85 -20.12 -13.30
N ALA A 97 -3.13 -19.84 -13.05
CA ALA A 97 -4.17 -20.00 -14.05
C ALA A 97 -4.04 -19.01 -15.20
N VAL A 98 -3.76 -17.73 -14.90
CA VAL A 98 -3.54 -16.71 -15.94
C VAL A 98 -2.30 -17.04 -16.78
N ARG A 99 -1.23 -17.57 -16.17
CA ARG A 99 -0.05 -18.07 -16.91
C ARG A 99 -0.35 -19.23 -17.85
N GLY A 100 -1.34 -20.06 -17.50
CA GLY A 100 -1.82 -21.15 -18.36
C GLY A 100 -2.60 -20.67 -19.58
N LEU A 101 -3.05 -19.41 -19.60
CA LEU A 101 -3.69 -18.78 -20.75
C LEU A 101 -2.60 -18.33 -21.72
N ALA A 102 -2.38 -19.10 -22.79
CA ALA A 102 -1.35 -18.80 -23.79
C ALA A 102 -1.60 -17.46 -24.52
N GLY A 103 -0.54 -16.72 -24.85
CA GLY A 103 -0.58 -15.54 -25.73
C GLY A 103 0.06 -14.27 -25.15
N ALA A 104 -0.04 -13.16 -25.90
CA ALA A 104 0.50 -11.84 -25.54
C ALA A 104 -0.10 -11.26 -24.24
N ASP A 105 -1.24 -11.79 -23.81
CA ASP A 105 -1.90 -11.43 -22.55
C ASP A 105 -1.07 -11.80 -21.31
N ALA A 106 -0.31 -12.90 -21.39
CA ALA A 106 0.53 -13.36 -20.30
C ALA A 106 1.69 -12.40 -20.03
N GLU A 107 2.29 -11.80 -21.06
CA GLU A 107 3.43 -10.90 -20.89
C GLU A 107 3.04 -9.60 -20.17
N ALA A 108 1.97 -8.94 -20.63
CA ALA A 108 1.48 -7.71 -19.99
C ALA A 108 1.08 -7.96 -18.53
N PHE A 109 0.47 -9.12 -18.25
CA PHE A 109 0.14 -9.53 -16.90
C PHE A 109 1.38 -9.78 -16.04
N GLU A 110 2.40 -10.49 -16.54
CA GLU A 110 3.65 -10.74 -15.82
C GLU A 110 4.39 -9.44 -15.49
N GLN A 111 4.47 -8.50 -16.44
CA GLN A 111 5.07 -7.19 -16.20
C GLN A 111 4.32 -6.43 -15.10
N ASN A 112 2.98 -6.46 -15.11
CA ASN A 112 2.17 -5.83 -14.08
C ASN A 112 2.32 -6.52 -12.71
N LEU A 113 2.34 -7.85 -12.70
CA LEU A 113 2.56 -8.66 -11.50
C LEU A 113 3.92 -8.39 -10.88
N SER A 114 4.98 -8.27 -11.68
CA SER A 114 6.31 -7.91 -11.21
C SER A 114 6.33 -6.57 -10.47
N LYS A 115 5.67 -5.55 -11.03
CA LYS A 115 5.52 -4.24 -10.40
C LYS A 115 4.78 -4.36 -9.06
N VAL A 116 3.60 -4.97 -9.04
CA VAL A 116 2.78 -5.11 -7.82
C VAL A 116 3.52 -5.90 -6.73
N VAL A 117 4.20 -6.98 -7.10
CA VAL A 117 4.98 -7.80 -6.15
C VAL A 117 6.19 -7.03 -5.60
N SER A 118 6.87 -6.23 -6.42
CA SER A 118 7.97 -5.38 -5.93
C SER A 118 7.49 -4.39 -4.87
N TRP A 119 6.32 -3.79 -5.04
CA TRP A 119 5.68 -2.95 -4.02
C TRP A 119 5.35 -3.73 -2.76
N TRP A 120 4.71 -4.89 -2.87
CA TRP A 120 4.35 -5.70 -1.70
C TRP A 120 5.57 -6.21 -0.94
N SER A 121 6.66 -6.51 -1.63
CA SER A 121 7.93 -6.87 -1.01
C SER A 121 8.56 -5.68 -0.30
N MET A 122 8.50 -4.48 -0.88
CA MET A 122 9.04 -3.25 -0.30
C MET A 122 8.27 -2.85 0.97
N LEU A 123 6.95 -2.96 0.93
CA LEU A 123 6.05 -2.62 2.03
C LEU A 123 5.89 -3.75 3.07
N ASN A 124 6.56 -4.88 2.87
CA ASN A 124 6.48 -6.06 3.73
C ASN A 124 5.04 -6.52 4.02
N ILE A 125 4.16 -6.46 3.01
CA ILE A 125 2.73 -6.84 3.15
C ILE A 125 2.60 -8.35 3.34
N PHE A 126 3.46 -9.13 2.67
CA PHE A 126 3.48 -10.58 2.74
C PHE A 126 4.90 -11.10 3.05
N PRO A 127 5.01 -12.25 3.75
CA PRO A 127 6.30 -12.91 3.95
C PRO A 127 7.00 -13.23 2.62
N ARG A 128 8.33 -13.10 2.58
CA ARG A 128 9.15 -13.40 1.38
C ARG A 128 8.90 -14.80 0.84
N ALA A 129 8.70 -15.79 1.72
CA ALA A 129 8.40 -17.17 1.32
C ALA A 129 7.05 -17.30 0.59
N TRP A 130 6.07 -16.46 0.93
CA TRP A 130 4.79 -16.41 0.20
C TRP A 130 4.96 -15.70 -1.14
N ILE A 131 5.68 -14.57 -1.18
CA ILE A 131 5.97 -13.85 -2.42
C ILE A 131 6.67 -14.74 -3.45
N ALA A 132 7.60 -15.61 -3.00
CA ALA A 132 8.27 -16.57 -3.85
C ALA A 132 7.32 -17.55 -4.57
N GLN A 133 6.15 -17.87 -3.97
CA GLN A 133 5.15 -18.74 -4.58
C GLN A 133 4.51 -18.11 -5.83
N LEU A 134 4.54 -16.78 -5.95
CA LEU A 134 4.05 -16.08 -7.13
C LEU A 134 5.00 -16.25 -8.33
N GLY A 135 6.20 -16.81 -8.15
CA GLY A 135 7.10 -17.20 -9.25
C GLY A 135 7.51 -16.05 -10.18
N VAL A 136 7.42 -14.81 -9.72
CA VAL A 136 7.87 -13.63 -10.48
C VAL A 136 9.38 -13.75 -10.65
N LYS A 137 9.83 -13.91 -11.89
CA LYS A 137 11.26 -13.85 -12.21
C LYS A 137 11.71 -12.42 -11.95
N LYS A 138 12.68 -12.22 -11.05
CA LYS A 138 13.40 -10.94 -10.98
C LYS A 138 13.90 -10.64 -12.39
N GLU A 139 13.58 -9.48 -12.93
CA GLU A 139 14.17 -9.03 -14.18
C GLU A 139 15.69 -9.15 -14.02
N ALA A 140 16.29 -10.10 -14.74
CA ALA A 140 17.73 -10.13 -14.94
C ALA A 140 18.07 -8.80 -15.61
N GLU A 141 19.00 -8.07 -15.03
CA GLU A 141 19.52 -6.81 -15.55
C GLU A 141 19.77 -6.93 -17.06
N GLN A 142 18.88 -6.34 -17.87
CA GLN A 142 19.18 -6.13 -19.28
C GLN A 142 20.23 -5.01 -19.38
N PRO A 143 21.27 -5.17 -20.22
CA PRO A 143 22.29 -4.16 -20.41
C PRO A 143 21.62 -2.95 -21.06
N ARG A 144 21.63 -1.83 -20.36
CA ARG A 144 21.11 -0.57 -20.86
C ARG A 144 22.21 0.20 -21.56
N ASP A 145 22.09 0.28 -22.88
CA ASP A 145 22.72 1.36 -23.62
C ASP A 145 22.07 2.70 -23.22
N THR A 146 22.91 3.51 -22.58
CA THR A 146 23.01 4.96 -22.65
C THR A 146 21.78 5.75 -23.11
N THR A 147 21.14 6.50 -22.20
CA THR A 147 21.10 7.98 -22.17
C THR A 147 20.54 8.42 -20.81
N GLY A 148 21.05 9.52 -20.25
CA GLY A 148 20.88 9.96 -18.86
C GLY A 148 19.45 10.01 -18.32
N GLY A 149 19.30 9.48 -17.11
CA GLY A 149 18.05 9.38 -16.35
C GLY A 149 17.96 7.99 -15.76
N ALA A 150 18.34 7.81 -14.48
CA ALA A 150 18.20 6.53 -13.81
C ALA A 150 16.76 6.02 -14.04
N SER A 151 16.56 4.81 -14.58
CA SER A 151 15.21 4.34 -14.88
C SER A 151 14.34 4.30 -13.63
N MET A 152 13.03 4.43 -13.78
CA MET A 152 12.07 4.36 -12.68
C MET A 152 12.29 3.17 -11.71
N PRO A 153 12.56 1.91 -12.15
CA PRO A 153 12.89 0.81 -11.23
C PRO A 153 14.16 1.02 -10.37
N VAL A 154 15.20 1.63 -10.94
CA VAL A 154 16.46 1.94 -10.24
C VAL A 154 16.23 3.06 -9.23
N GLN A 155 15.42 4.05 -9.59
CA GLN A 155 15.04 5.13 -8.69
C GLN A 155 14.18 4.62 -7.52
N LEU A 156 13.21 3.74 -7.78
CA LEU A 156 12.41 3.10 -6.74
C LEU A 156 13.25 2.19 -5.84
N SER A 157 14.19 1.43 -6.41
CA SER A 157 15.13 0.62 -5.63
C SER A 157 16.06 1.47 -4.76
N TYR A 158 16.48 2.62 -5.29
CA TYR A 158 17.27 3.60 -4.54
C TYR A 158 16.47 4.22 -3.38
N ILE A 159 15.22 4.63 -3.61
CA ILE A 159 14.30 5.11 -2.56
C ILE A 159 14.07 4.04 -1.50
N ALA A 160 13.84 2.79 -1.91
CA ALA A 160 13.65 1.66 -0.98
C ALA A 160 14.86 1.44 -0.07
N ASN A 161 16.07 1.52 -0.63
CA ASN A 161 17.30 1.41 0.15
C ASN A 161 17.46 2.56 1.16
N LEU A 162 17.09 3.79 0.77
CA LEU A 162 17.10 4.94 1.69
C LEU A 162 16.07 4.77 2.82
N MET A 163 14.86 4.27 2.50
CA MET A 163 13.82 3.99 3.49
C MET A 163 14.23 2.88 4.47
N SER A 164 14.90 1.81 4.00
CA SER A 164 15.42 0.75 4.88
C SER A 164 16.42 1.31 5.88
N ARG A 165 17.39 2.10 5.40
CA ARG A 165 18.41 2.72 6.26
C ARG A 165 17.80 3.70 7.26
N TYR A 166 16.81 4.47 6.83
CA TYR A 166 16.04 5.34 7.71
C TYR A 166 15.37 4.54 8.85
N ASN A 167 14.70 3.42 8.53
CA ASN A 167 14.02 2.60 9.53
C ASN A 167 15.00 1.97 10.51
N GLU A 168 16.14 1.46 10.04
CA GLU A 168 17.22 0.93 10.88
C GLU A 168 17.74 2.00 11.86
N MET A 169 17.96 3.22 11.39
CA MET A 169 18.40 4.34 12.22
C MET A 169 17.33 4.79 13.23
N LYS A 170 16.05 4.79 12.83
CA LYS A 170 14.91 5.12 13.69
C LYS A 170 14.76 4.09 14.82
N GLU A 171 14.82 2.79 14.50
CA GLU A 171 14.75 1.72 15.49
C GLU A 171 15.91 1.78 16.48
N GLU A 172 17.13 2.02 15.99
CA GLU A 172 18.30 2.18 16.85
C GLU A 172 18.19 3.43 17.72
N CYS A 173 17.72 4.57 17.17
CA CYS A 173 17.47 5.79 17.92
C CYS A 173 16.45 5.57 19.05
N LEU A 174 15.36 4.85 18.78
CA LEU A 174 14.35 4.50 19.79
C LEU A 174 14.94 3.57 20.87
N ARG A 175 15.77 2.60 20.47
CA ARG A 175 16.41 1.65 21.37
C ARG A 175 17.41 2.32 22.32
N VAL A 176 18.23 3.25 21.81
CA VAL A 176 19.26 3.92 22.63
C VAL A 176 18.79 5.22 23.29
N SER A 177 17.57 5.68 23.00
CA SER A 177 16.97 6.91 23.55
C SER A 177 17.01 7.00 25.07
N HIS A 178 16.80 5.88 25.76
CA HIS A 178 16.81 5.81 27.23
C HIS A 178 18.18 5.49 27.84
N ALA A 179 19.10 4.91 27.05
CA ALA A 179 20.39 4.42 27.54
C ALA A 179 21.56 5.38 27.25
N SER A 180 21.46 6.17 26.18
CA SER A 180 22.54 7.05 25.72
C SER A 180 21.97 8.21 24.89
N PRO A 181 21.53 9.31 25.54
CA PRO A 181 20.84 10.42 24.87
C PRO A 181 21.70 11.13 23.82
N GLU A 182 23.02 11.23 24.01
CA GLU A 182 23.94 11.81 23.01
C GLU A 182 23.99 10.97 21.72
N ARG A 183 24.06 9.65 21.85
CA ARG A 183 24.02 8.71 20.72
C ARG A 183 22.67 8.71 20.01
N ALA A 184 21.59 8.85 20.78
CA ALA A 184 20.25 9.00 20.22
C ALA A 184 20.08 10.32 19.44
N ALA A 185 20.71 11.41 19.89
CA ALA A 185 20.72 12.68 19.17
C ALA A 185 21.48 12.58 17.83
N SER A 186 22.65 11.93 17.80
CA SER A 186 23.40 11.70 16.55
C SER A 186 22.61 10.84 15.55
N LEU A 187 21.98 9.76 16.02
CA LEU A 187 21.16 8.88 15.16
C LEU A 187 19.90 9.57 14.66
N ARG A 188 19.30 10.46 15.46
CA ARG A 188 18.17 11.29 15.06
C ARG A 188 18.56 12.28 13.95
N GLU A 189 19.71 12.95 14.09
CA GLU A 189 20.25 13.85 13.07
C GLU A 189 20.50 13.10 11.74
N GLU A 190 21.10 11.92 11.81
CA GLU A 190 21.32 11.06 10.64
C GLU A 190 20.00 10.60 10.00
N ALA A 191 18.99 10.24 10.80
CA ALA A 191 17.67 9.85 10.31
C ALA A 191 16.95 11.02 9.60
N ILE A 192 17.07 12.25 10.12
CA ILE A 192 16.52 13.46 9.48
C ILE A 192 17.22 13.75 8.14
N GLN A 193 18.53 13.57 8.07
CA GLN A 193 19.27 13.71 6.81
C GLN A 193 18.85 12.67 5.78
N GLN A 194 18.53 11.44 6.20
CA GLN A 194 18.00 10.42 5.29
C GLN A 194 16.59 10.76 4.78
N LEU A 195 15.69 11.24 5.65
CA LEU A 195 14.37 11.70 5.24
C LEU A 195 14.46 12.85 4.21
N THR A 196 15.39 13.77 4.41
CA THR A 196 15.64 14.89 3.47
C THR A 196 16.08 14.38 2.10
N LYS A 197 17.01 13.42 2.05
CA LYS A 197 17.45 12.78 0.79
C LYS A 197 16.32 12.04 0.09
N ILE A 198 15.46 11.34 0.84
CA ILE A 198 14.29 10.66 0.26
C ILE A 198 13.33 11.69 -0.35
N ARG A 199 13.09 12.80 0.35
CA ARG A 199 12.22 13.88 -0.11
C ARG A 199 12.71 14.53 -1.40
N GLU A 200 14.01 14.82 -1.51
CA GLU A 200 14.60 15.38 -2.74
C GLU A 200 14.43 14.43 -3.93
N VAL A 201 14.65 13.13 -3.73
CA VAL A 201 14.51 12.13 -4.78
C VAL A 201 13.05 11.99 -5.22
N VAL A 202 12.12 11.99 -4.27
CA VAL A 202 10.67 11.92 -4.55
C VAL A 202 10.19 13.19 -5.26
N HIS A 203 10.62 14.36 -4.83
CA HIS A 203 10.19 15.63 -5.42
C HIS A 203 10.72 15.85 -6.84
N CYS A 204 11.96 15.42 -7.13
CA CYS A 204 12.58 15.65 -8.44
C CYS A 204 12.23 14.58 -9.50
N LYS A 205 11.69 13.41 -9.10
CA LYS A 205 11.64 12.24 -10.00
C LYS A 205 10.32 11.46 -9.99
N LEU A 206 9.41 11.74 -9.05
CA LEU A 206 8.14 11.06 -8.90
C LEU A 206 6.99 12.08 -9.01
N ASP A 207 6.47 12.29 -10.21
CA ASP A 207 5.24 13.06 -10.41
C ASP A 207 4.08 12.37 -9.67
N GLY A 208 3.42 13.10 -8.77
CA GLY A 208 2.30 12.60 -7.96
C GLY A 208 2.65 12.12 -6.55
N GLY A 209 3.89 12.29 -6.07
CA GLY A 209 4.34 11.88 -4.74
C GLY A 209 3.76 12.66 -3.55
N VAL A 210 2.65 13.39 -3.68
CA VAL A 210 2.11 14.30 -2.64
C VAL A 210 1.85 13.59 -1.31
N SER A 211 1.29 12.37 -1.35
CA SER A 211 1.05 11.56 -0.15
C SER A 211 2.35 11.05 0.50
N LEU A 212 3.36 10.75 -0.30
CA LEU A 212 4.67 10.32 0.20
C LEU A 212 5.44 11.51 0.81
N VAL A 213 5.34 12.69 0.21
CA VAL A 213 5.89 13.94 0.77
C VAL A 213 5.19 14.28 2.09
N ALA A 214 3.86 14.18 2.16
CA ALA A 214 3.11 14.40 3.40
C ALA A 214 3.51 13.43 4.51
N TRP A 215 3.75 12.15 4.17
CA TRP A 215 4.28 11.16 5.11
C TRP A 215 5.70 11.51 5.58
N LEU A 216 6.61 11.86 4.66
CA LEU A 216 7.98 12.27 4.99
C LEU A 216 8.02 13.51 5.89
N ASP A 217 7.14 14.48 5.65
CA ASP A 217 7.04 15.70 6.46
C ASP A 217 6.48 15.39 7.86
N ALA A 218 5.46 14.53 7.98
CA ALA A 218 4.93 14.08 9.27
C ALA A 218 5.97 13.29 10.07
N GLU A 219 6.76 12.46 9.39
CA GLU A 219 7.79 11.63 9.99
C GLU A 219 8.99 12.46 10.49
N ARG A 220 9.39 13.48 9.72
CA ARG A 220 10.41 14.45 10.16
C ARG A 220 9.95 15.21 11.40
N ASN A 221 8.71 15.69 11.39
CA ASN A 221 8.13 16.42 12.53
C ASN A 221 8.09 15.55 13.81
N ALA A 222 7.76 14.26 13.68
CA ALA A 222 7.78 13.31 14.79
C ALA A 222 9.20 13.11 15.36
N LEU A 223 10.23 13.07 14.51
CA LEU A 223 11.64 12.94 14.94
C LEU A 223 12.20 14.21 15.57
N GLU A 224 11.84 15.39 15.06
CA GLU A 224 12.23 16.68 15.61
C GLU A 224 11.53 16.99 16.95
N GLY A 225 10.54 16.19 17.35
CA GLY A 225 9.73 16.43 18.54
C GLY A 225 8.68 17.54 18.35
N ASN A 226 8.50 18.00 17.10
CA ASN A 226 7.47 18.95 16.71
C ASN A 226 6.16 18.20 16.45
N LEU A 227 5.54 17.69 17.51
CA LEU A 227 4.13 17.27 17.43
C LEU A 227 3.30 18.50 17.05
N PRO A 228 2.41 18.42 16.04
CA PRO A 228 1.32 19.39 15.98
C PRO A 228 0.56 19.24 17.30
N SER A 229 0.60 20.28 18.11
CA SER A 229 -0.22 20.40 19.31
C SER A 229 -1.67 20.24 18.87
N MET A 230 -2.24 19.04 19.05
CA MET A 230 -3.67 18.94 19.23
C MET A 230 -3.93 19.66 20.55
N THR A 231 -4.21 20.96 20.42
CA THR A 231 -4.86 21.76 21.44
C THR A 231 -6.16 21.07 21.82
N SER A 232 -6.12 20.21 22.83
CA SER A 232 -7.28 19.91 23.66
C SER A 232 -7.55 21.15 24.51
N SER A 233 -8.08 22.18 23.85
CA SER A 233 -8.69 23.33 24.49
C SER A 233 -10.14 22.96 24.81
N VAL A 234 -10.36 22.25 25.91
CA VAL A 234 -11.62 22.42 26.65
C VAL A 234 -11.26 22.70 28.09
N VAL A 235 -11.22 24.01 28.33
CA VAL A 235 -11.25 24.71 29.59
C VAL A 235 -12.20 24.03 30.56
N GLY A 236 -11.74 23.80 31.79
CA GLY A 236 -12.62 23.52 32.91
C GLY A 236 -13.56 24.70 33.14
N GLN A 237 -14.85 24.46 33.06
CA GLN A 237 -15.85 25.28 33.73
C GLN A 237 -16.80 24.35 34.48
N LYS A 238 -16.62 24.41 35.80
CA LYS A 238 -17.59 24.27 36.89
C LYS A 238 -18.91 23.53 36.60
N GLU A 239 -19.09 22.49 37.40
CA GLU A 239 -20.36 22.14 38.03
C GLU A 239 -21.13 23.41 38.44
N GLU A 240 -22.34 23.58 37.91
CA GLU A 240 -23.46 24.13 38.66
C GLU A 240 -24.72 23.41 38.17
N ASP A 241 -25.24 22.62 39.10
CA ASP A 241 -26.51 21.93 39.10
C ASP A 241 -27.60 22.99 39.34
N ASP A 242 -28.58 23.12 38.44
CA ASP A 242 -29.87 23.77 38.74
C ASP A 242 -30.94 23.36 37.69
N VAL A 243 -31.65 22.27 38.00
CA VAL A 243 -33.08 22.27 38.32
C VAL A 243 -34.04 23.09 37.41
N LEU A 244 -34.96 22.32 36.78
CA LEU A 244 -36.36 22.63 36.37
C LEU A 244 -36.67 23.42 35.07
N GLY A 245 -37.69 22.89 34.36
CA GLY A 245 -38.63 23.65 33.55
C GLY A 245 -38.57 23.36 32.06
N SER A 246 -39.29 22.36 31.53
CA SER A 246 -40.55 22.55 30.77
C SER A 246 -40.54 23.74 29.78
N PHE A 247 -40.72 23.46 28.48
CA PHE A 247 -41.95 23.74 27.74
C PHE A 247 -41.70 23.70 26.21
N PHE A 248 -42.56 22.91 25.54
CA PHE A 248 -42.83 22.80 24.09
C PHE A 248 -41.75 22.23 23.16
#